data_AF-A0A2M8W3N5-F1
#
_entry.id   AF-A0A2M8W3N5-F1
#
_cell.length_a   1.000
_cell.length_b   1.000
_cell.length_c   1.000
_cell.angle_alpha   90.00
_cell.angle_beta   90.00
_cell.angle_gamma   90.00
#
_symmetry.space_group_name_H-M   'P 1'
#
loop_
_entity.id
_entity.type
_entity.pdbx_description
1 polymer ?
#
loop_
_entity_poly.entity_id
_entity_poly.type
_entity_poly.pdbx_seq_one_letter_code
_entity_poly.pdbx_strand_id
1 'polypeptide(L)'
;MSAPESSAPRTSGTNVPHARPVDVGPRAPARRKQVVRIGSLVCGIAASLFAAGCLTLGQGFAAFVPSDPATASAGFARGADGGVRVLVAPADERETTVIELFATGESARPFWTATRTAEARTTWPSDLRLGQAPPGWTVTTTGKRSPATARALLLSNGCFGGVQEIPSVTRLGADDVVAYADEPALTREEFLAHGTGGYTPCGDDERTGRWAVVALVTGGVGGALLVVALVLRVRRPVRTGPPGWYPDPAGGPDLRWWDGAVWSLATLPRRSRRTS
;
A
#
# COMPACT_ATOMS: atom_id res chain seq x y z
N MET A 1 105.72 9.07 54.28
CA MET A 1 105.07 8.55 55.50
C MET A 1 103.57 8.59 55.27
N SER A 2 102.94 7.41 55.32
CA SER A 2 101.50 7.09 55.48
C SER A 2 100.53 7.61 54.41
N ALA A 3 99.47 6.92 53.97
CA ALA A 3 99.02 5.53 53.78
C ALA A 3 97.68 5.69 53.02
N PRO A 4 97.28 4.84 52.06
CA PRO A 4 96.05 5.06 51.30
C PRO A 4 94.83 4.42 51.99
N GLU A 5 93.73 5.16 52.06
CA GLU A 5 92.47 4.75 52.67
C GLU A 5 91.53 4.10 51.63
N SER A 6 91.00 2.95 52.02
CA SER A 6 90.22 1.99 51.24
C SER A 6 88.74 2.39 51.19
N SER A 7 88.14 2.45 49.99
CA SER A 7 86.69 2.66 49.79
C SER A 7 86.02 1.40 49.24
N ALA A 8 85.09 0.85 50.02
CA ALA A 8 84.24 -0.30 49.67
C ALA A 8 82.98 0.12 48.89
N PRO A 9 82.38 -0.75 48.06
CA PRO A 9 81.19 -0.43 47.26
C PRO A 9 79.88 -0.63 48.03
N ARG A 10 78.96 0.34 47.93
CA ARG A 10 77.56 0.26 48.38
C ARG A 10 76.67 -0.36 47.30
N THR A 11 76.03 -1.48 47.62
CA THR A 11 74.89 -2.04 46.89
C THR A 11 73.57 -1.49 47.44
N SER A 12 72.75 -0.85 46.59
CA SER A 12 71.40 -0.38 46.96
C SER A 12 70.32 -0.97 46.06
N GLY A 13 69.62 -1.95 46.63
CA GLY A 13 68.18 -2.26 46.58
C GLY A 13 67.32 -1.93 45.35
N THR A 14 66.85 -2.97 44.69
CA THR A 14 65.73 -2.97 43.73
C THR A 14 64.39 -2.82 44.46
N ASN A 15 63.67 -1.73 44.21
CA ASN A 15 62.31 -1.48 44.73
C ASN A 15 61.26 -2.21 43.88
N VAL A 16 60.50 -3.13 44.47
CA VAL A 16 59.33 -3.77 43.82
C VAL A 16 58.06 -3.06 44.33
N PRO A 17 57.24 -2.46 43.45
CA PRO A 17 56.02 -1.77 43.88
C PRO A 17 54.89 -2.77 44.17
N HIS A 18 54.37 -2.76 45.40
CA HIS A 18 53.13 -3.43 45.78
C HIS A 18 51.91 -2.69 45.18
N ALA A 19 51.20 -3.35 44.27
CA ALA A 19 49.93 -2.88 43.74
C ALA A 19 48.83 -2.93 44.82
N ARG A 20 48.16 -1.80 45.08
CA ARG A 20 47.00 -1.73 45.96
C ARG A 20 45.77 -2.36 45.29
N PRO A 21 44.91 -3.09 46.01
CA PRO A 21 43.65 -3.58 45.48
C PRO A 21 42.70 -2.40 45.21
N VAL A 22 42.22 -2.31 43.97
CA VAL A 22 41.22 -1.34 43.54
C VAL A 22 39.84 -1.83 43.97
N ASP A 23 39.20 -1.07 44.84
CA ASP A 23 37.85 -1.34 45.36
C ASP A 23 36.81 -0.97 44.28
N VAL A 24 36.19 -1.97 43.66
CA VAL A 24 35.19 -1.78 42.59
C VAL A 24 33.81 -1.73 43.22
N GLY A 25 33.34 -0.52 43.55
CA GLY A 25 32.04 -0.29 44.18
C GLY A 25 30.83 -0.78 43.36
N PRO A 26 29.76 -1.28 44.02
CA PRO A 26 28.59 -1.87 43.37
C PRO A 26 27.59 -0.78 42.94
N ARG A 27 27.79 -0.13 41.79
CA ARG A 27 26.82 0.83 41.23
C ARG A 27 26.33 0.52 39.80
N ALA A 28 26.58 -0.67 39.26
CA ALA A 28 26.31 -0.98 37.85
C ALA A 28 24.96 -1.63 37.45
N PRO A 29 24.10 -2.23 38.32
CA PRO A 29 22.98 -3.04 37.82
C PRO A 29 21.76 -2.22 37.35
N ALA A 30 21.57 -0.98 37.81
CA ALA A 30 20.36 -0.20 37.53
C ALA A 30 20.32 0.36 36.09
N ARG A 31 21.43 0.90 35.56
CA ARG A 31 21.48 1.51 34.22
C ARG A 31 21.27 0.50 33.08
N ARG A 32 21.63 -0.77 33.26
CA ARG A 32 21.55 -1.80 32.21
C ARG A 32 20.10 -2.17 31.87
N LYS A 33 19.21 -2.18 32.88
CA LYS A 33 17.77 -2.46 32.68
C LYS A 33 17.08 -1.34 31.90
N GLN A 34 17.53 -0.10 32.07
CA GLN A 34 16.93 1.08 31.43
C GLN A 34 17.20 1.13 29.93
N VAL A 35 18.44 0.82 29.49
CA VAL A 35 18.80 0.83 28.05
C VAL A 35 18.08 -0.26 27.26
N VAL A 36 17.89 -1.45 27.84
CA VAL A 36 17.15 -2.55 27.18
C VAL A 36 15.67 -2.19 27.00
N ARG A 37 15.06 -1.53 27.99
CA ARG A 37 13.67 -1.08 27.92
C ARG A 37 13.47 -0.02 26.82
N ILE A 38 14.36 0.96 26.74
CA ILE A 38 14.28 2.02 25.71
C ILE A 38 14.42 1.42 24.31
N GLY A 39 15.38 0.52 24.10
CA GLY A 39 15.57 -0.11 22.78
C GLY A 39 14.38 -0.97 22.34
N SER A 40 13.75 -1.69 23.27
CA SER A 40 12.53 -2.47 22.97
C SER A 40 11.35 -1.58 22.61
N LEU A 41 11.21 -0.42 23.28
CA LEU A 41 10.13 0.53 23.04
C LEU A 41 10.25 1.18 21.66
N VAL A 42 11.45 1.61 21.26
CA VAL A 42 11.70 2.19 19.93
C VAL A 42 11.41 1.18 18.81
N CYS A 43 11.82 -0.08 18.99
CA CYS A 43 11.57 -1.13 18.00
C CYS A 43 10.07 -1.45 17.86
N GLY A 44 9.32 -1.44 18.97
CA GLY A 44 7.88 -1.60 18.97
C GLY A 44 7.17 -0.46 18.24
N ILE A 45 7.54 0.80 18.52
CA ILE A 45 6.97 1.98 17.85
C ILE A 45 7.22 1.92 16.33
N ALA A 46 8.45 1.60 15.90
CA ALA A 46 8.77 1.51 14.47
C ALA A 46 7.95 0.42 13.75
N ALA A 47 7.81 -0.76 14.35
CA ALA A 47 6.99 -1.83 13.80
C ALA A 47 5.50 -1.45 13.72
N SER A 48 4.97 -0.79 14.75
CA SER A 48 3.59 -0.30 14.75
C SER A 48 3.34 0.76 13.69
N LEU A 49 4.27 1.71 13.49
CA LEU A 49 4.15 2.73 12.44
C LEU A 49 4.22 2.12 11.03
N PHE A 50 5.09 1.13 10.83
CA PHE A 50 5.16 0.41 9.56
C PHE A 50 3.87 -0.38 9.28
N ALA A 51 3.39 -1.14 10.26
CA ALA A 51 2.13 -1.88 10.15
C ALA A 51 0.94 -0.95 9.89
N ALA A 52 0.86 0.17 10.60
CA ALA A 52 -0.17 1.19 10.39
C ALA A 52 -0.10 1.79 8.97
N GLY A 53 1.10 2.09 8.46
CA GLY A 53 1.32 2.55 7.08
C GLY A 53 0.91 1.51 6.04
N CYS A 54 1.24 0.23 6.24
CA CYS A 54 0.80 -0.84 5.36
C CYS A 54 -0.73 -1.04 5.40
N LEU A 55 -1.34 -0.91 6.58
CA LEU A 55 -2.79 -1.05 6.74
C LEU A 55 -3.54 0.10 6.09
N THR A 56 -3.05 1.34 6.20
CA THR A 56 -3.66 2.49 5.52
C THR A 56 -3.47 2.43 4.00
N LEU A 57 -2.34 1.93 3.51
CA LEU A 57 -2.18 1.64 2.08
C LEU A 57 -3.15 0.53 1.62
N GLY A 58 -3.24 -0.57 2.37
CA GLY A 58 -4.13 -1.69 2.04
C GLY A 58 -5.61 -1.31 2.07
N GLN A 59 -6.06 -0.59 3.10
CA GLN A 59 -7.43 -0.07 3.17
C GLN A 59 -7.67 1.05 2.17
N GLY A 60 -6.65 1.87 1.87
CA GLY A 60 -6.70 2.84 0.77
C GLY A 60 -7.00 2.13 -0.54
N PHE A 61 -6.24 1.09 -0.91
CA PHE A 61 -6.45 0.32 -2.12
C PHE A 61 -7.79 -0.46 -2.15
N ALA A 62 -8.18 -1.08 -1.02
CA ALA A 62 -9.43 -1.83 -0.93
C ALA A 62 -10.69 -0.94 -0.88
N ALA A 63 -10.57 0.31 -0.40
CA ALA A 63 -11.64 1.31 -0.47
C ALA A 63 -11.66 2.07 -1.81
N PHE A 64 -10.60 1.97 -2.61
CA PHE A 64 -10.42 2.72 -3.86
C PHE A 64 -10.94 1.98 -5.09
N VAL A 65 -11.06 0.66 -5.02
CA VAL A 65 -11.78 -0.12 -6.01
C VAL A 65 -13.02 -0.63 -5.27
N PRO A 66 -14.18 0.05 -5.36
CA PRO A 66 -15.43 -0.63 -5.10
C PRO A 66 -15.34 -1.93 -5.91
N SER A 67 -15.52 -3.08 -5.27
CA SER A 67 -15.33 -4.37 -5.93
C SER A 67 -16.15 -4.48 -7.22
N ASP A 68 -17.20 -3.65 -7.35
CA ASP A 68 -17.79 -3.23 -8.62
C ASP A 68 -18.15 -1.73 -8.52
N PRO A 69 -17.49 -0.79 -9.23
CA PRO A 69 -17.95 0.59 -9.28
C PRO A 69 -19.34 0.61 -9.89
N ALA A 70 -20.26 1.38 -9.29
CA ALA A 70 -21.56 1.61 -9.91
C ALA A 70 -21.33 2.30 -11.27
N THR A 71 -21.66 1.58 -12.33
CA THR A 71 -21.66 2.09 -13.70
C THR A 71 -23.10 2.30 -14.14
N ALA A 72 -23.37 3.45 -14.76
CA ALA A 72 -24.68 3.69 -15.35
C ALA A 72 -25.04 2.60 -16.36
N SER A 73 -26.33 2.25 -16.37
CA SER A 73 -26.91 1.40 -17.40
C SER A 73 -27.74 2.18 -18.39
N ALA A 74 -27.89 1.59 -19.56
CA ALA A 74 -28.79 2.02 -20.59
C ALA A 74 -29.88 0.97 -20.76
N GLY A 75 -31.12 1.41 -20.78
CA GLY A 75 -32.25 0.61 -21.21
C GLY A 75 -32.37 0.66 -22.73
N PHE A 76 -32.69 -0.46 -23.36
CA PHE A 76 -32.93 -0.55 -24.79
C PHE A 76 -34.39 -0.92 -25.06
N ALA A 77 -35.05 -0.13 -25.90
CA ALA A 77 -36.43 -0.36 -26.30
C ALA A 77 -36.60 -0.30 -27.81
N ARG A 78 -37.73 -0.83 -28.30
CA ARG A 78 -38.11 -0.72 -29.71
C ARG A 78 -38.87 0.58 -29.95
N GLY A 79 -38.35 1.42 -30.83
CA GLY A 79 -39.02 2.63 -31.28
C GLY A 79 -40.20 2.34 -32.20
N ALA A 80 -41.14 3.27 -32.30
CA ALA A 80 -42.26 3.20 -33.24
C ALA A 80 -41.81 3.11 -34.71
N ASP A 81 -40.63 3.64 -35.03
CA ASP A 81 -39.95 3.53 -36.33
C ASP A 81 -39.25 2.18 -36.55
N GLY A 82 -39.35 1.25 -35.59
CA GLY A 82 -38.62 -0.01 -35.57
C GLY A 82 -37.13 0.12 -35.20
N GLY A 83 -36.66 1.34 -34.91
CA GLY A 83 -35.29 1.60 -34.48
C GLY A 83 -35.04 1.24 -33.00
N VAL A 84 -33.78 1.26 -32.60
CA VAL A 84 -33.40 1.12 -31.19
C VAL A 84 -33.52 2.48 -30.50
N ARG A 85 -34.22 2.49 -29.37
CA ARG A 85 -34.27 3.62 -28.43
C ARG A 85 -33.38 3.31 -27.23
N VAL A 86 -32.61 4.31 -26.82
CA VAL A 86 -31.74 4.26 -25.65
C VAL A 86 -32.37 5.09 -24.56
N LEU A 87 -32.61 4.44 -23.41
CA LEU A 87 -33.13 5.05 -22.21
C LEU A 87 -32.04 5.15 -21.17
N VAL A 88 -31.94 6.29 -20.52
CA VAL A 88 -30.99 6.55 -19.45
C VAL A 88 -31.79 7.01 -18.25
N ALA A 89 -31.55 6.44 -17.07
CA ALA A 89 -32.29 6.82 -15.89
C ALA A 89 -31.89 8.24 -15.44
N PRO A 90 -32.78 9.02 -14.82
CA PRO A 90 -32.50 10.42 -14.49
C PRO A 90 -31.28 10.67 -13.60
N ALA A 91 -30.90 9.69 -12.77
CA ALA A 91 -29.67 9.75 -11.97
C ALA A 91 -28.43 9.69 -12.88
N ASP A 92 -28.42 8.74 -13.81
CA ASP A 92 -27.34 8.52 -14.76
C ASP A 92 -27.21 9.66 -15.79
N GLU A 93 -28.32 10.29 -16.18
CA GLU A 93 -28.31 11.44 -17.08
C GLU A 93 -27.47 12.58 -16.52
N ARG A 94 -27.63 12.90 -15.23
CA ARG A 94 -26.96 14.07 -14.64
C ARG A 94 -25.45 13.98 -14.71
N GLU A 95 -24.94 12.76 -14.62
CA GLU A 95 -23.53 12.46 -14.49
C GLU A 95 -22.89 11.99 -15.80
N THR A 96 -23.67 11.49 -16.76
CA THR A 96 -23.11 11.09 -18.07
C THR A 96 -22.57 12.31 -18.81
N THR A 97 -21.31 12.23 -19.22
CA THR A 97 -20.58 13.25 -19.98
C THR A 97 -20.15 12.76 -21.36
N VAL A 98 -20.09 11.44 -21.55
CA VAL A 98 -19.69 10.82 -22.81
C VAL A 98 -20.63 9.64 -23.14
N ILE A 99 -21.05 9.56 -24.40
CA ILE A 99 -21.79 8.43 -24.97
C ILE A 99 -21.02 7.93 -26.19
N GLU A 100 -20.72 6.63 -26.25
CA GLU A 100 -19.96 6.07 -27.36
C GLU A 100 -20.63 4.83 -27.95
N LEU A 101 -20.49 4.66 -29.27
CA LEU A 101 -21.00 3.50 -29.99
C LEU A 101 -19.87 2.69 -30.62
N PHE A 102 -19.96 1.38 -30.45
CA PHE A 102 -18.98 0.43 -30.90
C PHE A 102 -19.58 -0.55 -31.89
N ALA A 103 -18.77 -0.98 -32.83
CA ALA A 103 -19.14 -2.00 -33.80
C ALA A 103 -19.17 -3.40 -33.18
N THR A 104 -18.30 -3.66 -32.20
CA THR A 104 -18.07 -4.97 -31.59
C THR A 104 -17.37 -4.78 -30.24
N GLY A 105 -18.02 -5.13 -29.13
CA GLY A 105 -17.42 -5.22 -27.79
C GLY A 105 -16.59 -4.01 -27.29
N GLU A 106 -15.93 -4.19 -26.15
CA GLU A 106 -15.14 -3.16 -25.44
C GLU A 106 -13.81 -2.80 -26.11
N SER A 107 -13.23 -3.72 -26.88
CA SER A 107 -11.86 -3.55 -27.43
C SER A 107 -11.83 -2.71 -28.70
N ALA A 108 -12.98 -2.38 -29.27
CA ALA A 108 -13.07 -1.61 -30.50
C ALA A 108 -12.91 -0.11 -30.21
N ARG A 109 -12.36 0.63 -31.16
CA ARG A 109 -12.47 2.09 -31.13
C ARG A 109 -13.92 2.50 -31.39
N PRO A 110 -14.45 3.51 -30.69
CA PRO A 110 -15.77 4.02 -31.00
C PRO A 110 -15.79 4.61 -32.41
N PHE A 111 -16.87 4.34 -33.15
CA PHE A 111 -17.08 4.91 -34.49
C PHE A 111 -18.00 6.15 -34.45
N TRP A 112 -18.61 6.39 -33.30
CA TRP A 112 -19.47 7.53 -32.99
C TRP A 112 -19.31 7.85 -31.51
N THR A 113 -19.09 9.12 -31.20
CA THR A 113 -18.92 9.62 -29.83
C THR A 113 -19.70 10.91 -29.70
N ALA A 114 -20.52 11.03 -28.66
CA ALA A 114 -21.11 12.28 -28.23
C ALA A 114 -20.48 12.71 -26.90
N THR A 115 -20.03 13.96 -26.85
CA THR A 115 -19.42 14.55 -25.67
C THR A 115 -20.22 15.76 -25.22
N ARG A 116 -20.51 15.82 -23.93
CA ARG A 116 -21.26 16.89 -23.32
C ARG A 116 -20.48 18.20 -23.32
N THR A 117 -21.08 19.30 -23.78
CA THR A 117 -20.46 20.62 -23.67
C THR A 117 -20.77 21.29 -22.33
N ALA A 118 -20.09 22.39 -22.03
CA ALA A 118 -20.32 23.15 -20.80
C ALA A 118 -21.73 23.76 -20.72
N GLU A 119 -22.34 24.03 -21.88
CA GLU A 119 -23.67 24.64 -22.01
C GLU A 119 -24.80 23.58 -21.97
N ALA A 120 -24.45 22.29 -22.03
CA ALA A 120 -25.42 21.20 -22.05
C ALA A 120 -26.15 21.07 -20.71
N ARG A 121 -27.48 20.94 -20.78
CA ARG A 121 -28.31 20.66 -19.60
C ARG A 121 -27.90 19.32 -18.97
N THR A 122 -28.02 19.24 -17.64
CA THR A 122 -27.79 18.01 -16.84
C THR A 122 -28.91 16.99 -16.97
N THR A 123 -30.04 17.37 -17.55
CA THR A 123 -31.16 16.47 -17.78
C THR A 123 -31.57 16.58 -19.24
N TRP A 124 -31.98 15.48 -19.82
CA TRP A 124 -32.44 15.42 -21.21
C TRP A 124 -33.59 14.43 -21.34
N PRO A 125 -34.28 14.37 -22.49
CA PRO A 125 -35.26 13.33 -22.70
C PRO A 125 -34.56 11.97 -22.69
N SER A 126 -34.89 11.11 -21.71
CA SER A 126 -34.44 9.71 -21.56
C SER A 126 -34.86 8.80 -22.72
N ASP A 127 -35.17 9.35 -23.89
CA ASP A 127 -35.59 8.64 -25.06
C ASP A 127 -34.78 9.14 -26.25
N LEU A 128 -33.61 8.54 -26.45
CA LEU A 128 -32.74 8.90 -27.57
C LEU A 128 -32.84 7.82 -28.64
N ARG A 129 -32.89 8.21 -29.91
CA ARG A 129 -32.62 7.25 -30.98
C ARG A 129 -31.16 6.82 -30.88
N LEU A 130 -30.85 5.56 -31.17
CA LEU A 130 -29.47 5.12 -31.23
C LEU A 130 -28.67 5.99 -32.24
N GLY A 131 -27.60 6.65 -31.75
CA GLY A 131 -26.82 7.63 -32.53
C GLY A 131 -27.32 9.07 -32.49
N GLN A 132 -28.34 9.37 -31.70
CA GLN A 132 -28.79 10.72 -31.39
C GLN A 132 -28.10 11.19 -30.10
N ALA A 133 -27.53 12.38 -30.12
CA ALA A 133 -27.00 13.01 -28.93
C ALA A 133 -28.05 13.91 -28.26
N PRO A 134 -27.98 14.09 -26.93
CA PRO A 134 -28.81 15.08 -26.26
C PRO A 134 -28.53 16.52 -26.75
N PRO A 135 -29.47 17.46 -26.56
CA PRO A 135 -29.23 18.86 -26.90
C PRO A 135 -28.02 19.45 -26.17
N GLY A 136 -27.19 20.20 -26.90
CA GLY A 136 -25.96 20.79 -26.36
C GLY A 136 -24.77 19.83 -26.30
N TRP A 137 -24.82 18.68 -26.97
CA TRP A 137 -23.69 17.76 -27.06
C TRP A 137 -23.01 17.87 -28.43
N THR A 138 -21.68 17.67 -28.45
CA THR A 138 -20.88 17.62 -29.68
C THR A 138 -20.73 16.18 -30.13
N VAL A 139 -21.05 15.91 -31.40
CA VAL A 139 -20.94 14.57 -32.00
C VAL A 139 -19.74 14.49 -32.91
N THR A 140 -18.90 13.48 -32.69
CA THR A 140 -17.81 13.09 -33.58
C THR A 140 -18.09 11.71 -34.17
N THR A 141 -17.84 11.55 -35.47
CA THR A 141 -17.98 10.25 -36.15
C THR A 141 -16.69 9.88 -36.86
N THR A 142 -16.34 8.60 -36.76
CA THR A 142 -15.13 8.03 -37.35
C THR A 142 -15.54 6.99 -38.38
N GLY A 143 -15.41 7.35 -39.66
CA GLY A 143 -15.76 6.50 -40.79
C GLY A 143 -17.19 6.66 -41.28
N LYS A 144 -17.70 5.68 -42.04
CA LYS A 144 -19.02 5.72 -42.70
C LYS A 144 -20.08 4.81 -42.07
N ARG A 145 -19.82 4.26 -40.88
CA ARG A 145 -20.77 3.33 -40.23
C ARG A 145 -21.99 4.08 -39.73
N SER A 146 -23.16 3.47 -39.91
CA SER A 146 -24.40 3.98 -39.36
C SER A 146 -24.50 3.62 -37.87
N PRO A 147 -24.91 4.55 -36.99
CA PRO A 147 -25.19 4.25 -35.59
C PRO A 147 -26.19 3.09 -35.38
N ALA A 148 -27.12 2.89 -36.32
CA ALA A 148 -28.06 1.77 -36.29
C ALA A 148 -27.39 0.38 -36.36
N THR A 149 -26.11 0.32 -36.73
CA THR A 149 -25.32 -0.93 -36.78
C THR A 149 -24.45 -1.16 -35.54
N ALA A 150 -24.53 -0.27 -34.55
CA ALA A 150 -23.80 -0.44 -33.30
C ALA A 150 -24.21 -1.73 -32.59
N ARG A 151 -23.25 -2.38 -31.93
CA ARG A 151 -23.45 -3.58 -31.14
C ARG A 151 -23.20 -3.37 -29.66
N ALA A 152 -22.54 -2.28 -29.29
CA ALA A 152 -22.37 -1.90 -27.91
C ALA A 152 -22.43 -0.38 -27.74
N LEU A 153 -22.80 0.03 -26.53
CA LEU A 153 -22.94 1.40 -26.07
C LEU A 153 -22.13 1.57 -24.79
N LEU A 154 -21.32 2.64 -24.70
CA LEU A 154 -20.73 3.08 -23.44
C LEU A 154 -21.45 4.34 -22.97
N LEU A 155 -21.84 4.36 -21.69
CA LEU A 155 -22.12 5.58 -20.95
C LEU A 155 -20.97 5.83 -19.97
N SER A 156 -20.43 7.05 -19.94
CA SER A 156 -19.34 7.41 -19.05
C SER A 156 -19.53 8.80 -18.43
N ASN A 157 -19.10 8.95 -17.17
CA ASN A 157 -19.00 10.25 -16.50
C ASN A 157 -17.60 10.89 -16.63
N GLY A 158 -16.69 10.27 -17.40
CA GLY A 158 -15.32 10.70 -17.62
C GLY A 158 -14.29 9.93 -16.79
N CYS A 159 -14.68 9.36 -15.65
CA CYS A 159 -13.81 8.54 -14.80
C CYS A 159 -14.23 7.06 -14.82
N PHE A 160 -15.54 6.83 -14.81
CA PHE A 160 -16.14 5.50 -14.84
C PHE A 160 -17.08 5.40 -16.03
N GLY A 161 -17.12 4.22 -16.64
CA GLY A 161 -18.07 3.89 -17.69
C GLY A 161 -18.21 2.38 -17.84
N GLY A 162 -19.35 1.96 -18.35
CA GLY A 162 -19.65 0.55 -18.61
C GLY A 162 -20.11 0.36 -20.04
N VAL A 163 -19.50 -0.59 -20.75
CA VAL A 163 -19.97 -0.99 -22.08
C VAL A 163 -21.09 -2.00 -21.93
N GLN A 164 -22.19 -1.73 -22.61
CA GLN A 164 -23.36 -2.59 -22.64
C GLN A 164 -23.61 -3.06 -24.06
N GLU A 165 -23.87 -4.36 -24.21
CA GLU A 165 -24.28 -4.93 -25.47
C GLU A 165 -25.69 -4.45 -25.83
N ILE A 166 -25.86 -4.01 -27.07
CA ILE A 166 -27.15 -3.57 -27.59
C ILE A 166 -27.94 -4.82 -27.99
N PRO A 167 -29.04 -5.14 -27.31
CA PRO A 167 -29.82 -6.34 -27.59
C PRO A 167 -30.56 -6.20 -28.93
N SER A 168 -31.01 -7.34 -29.46
CA SER A 168 -31.88 -7.34 -30.62
C SER A 168 -33.29 -6.91 -30.22
N VAL A 169 -33.68 -5.67 -30.54
CA VAL A 169 -34.99 -5.11 -30.19
C VAL A 169 -36.17 -5.65 -31.02
N THR A 170 -35.91 -6.48 -32.03
CA THR A 170 -36.97 -7.03 -32.91
C THR A 170 -37.94 -7.94 -32.17
N ARG A 171 -37.51 -8.51 -31.04
CA ARG A 171 -38.29 -9.40 -30.18
C ARG A 171 -38.92 -8.71 -28.97
N LEU A 172 -38.64 -7.42 -28.76
CA LEU A 172 -39.21 -6.65 -27.66
C LEU A 172 -40.62 -6.15 -28.00
N GLY A 173 -41.51 -6.17 -27.00
CA GLY A 173 -42.77 -5.44 -27.04
C GLY A 173 -42.55 -3.94 -27.16
N ALA A 174 -43.61 -3.19 -27.47
CA ALA A 174 -43.53 -1.74 -27.68
C ALA A 174 -43.11 -0.97 -26.42
N ASP A 175 -43.45 -1.50 -25.24
CA ASP A 175 -43.21 -0.86 -23.93
C ASP A 175 -42.12 -1.57 -23.12
N ASP A 176 -41.49 -2.60 -23.69
CA ASP A 176 -40.46 -3.40 -23.05
C ASP A 176 -39.10 -2.69 -23.14
N VAL A 177 -38.40 -2.66 -22.00
CA VAL A 177 -37.05 -2.13 -21.87
C VAL A 177 -36.15 -3.24 -21.34
N VAL A 178 -35.02 -3.47 -22.00
CA VAL A 178 -33.99 -4.42 -21.55
C VAL A 178 -32.71 -3.66 -21.26
N ALA A 179 -32.17 -3.80 -20.05
CA ALA A 179 -30.89 -3.20 -19.68
C ALA A 179 -29.70 -4.12 -19.98
N TYR A 180 -29.84 -5.41 -19.65
CA TYR A 180 -28.82 -6.44 -19.87
C TYR A 180 -29.43 -7.62 -20.62
N ALA A 181 -28.63 -8.28 -21.47
CA ALA A 181 -29.12 -9.31 -22.39
C ALA A 181 -29.71 -10.54 -21.70
N ASP A 182 -29.33 -10.78 -20.45
CA ASP A 182 -29.72 -11.90 -19.59
C ASP A 182 -30.77 -11.54 -18.52
N GLU A 183 -31.12 -10.26 -18.39
CA GLU A 183 -32.14 -9.78 -17.45
C GLU A 183 -33.53 -9.75 -18.10
N PRO A 184 -34.61 -9.96 -17.32
CA PRO A 184 -35.97 -9.85 -17.84
C PRO A 184 -36.26 -8.42 -18.30
N ALA A 185 -37.09 -8.29 -19.34
CA ALA A 185 -37.56 -6.98 -19.76
C ALA A 185 -38.39 -6.34 -18.64
N LEU A 186 -38.11 -5.06 -18.38
CA LEU A 186 -38.87 -4.20 -17.49
C LEU A 186 -39.81 -3.33 -18.31
N THR A 187 -40.87 -2.83 -17.70
CA THR A 187 -41.60 -1.72 -18.30
C THR A 187 -40.73 -0.46 -18.30
N ARG A 188 -41.01 0.45 -19.24
CA ARG A 188 -40.36 1.76 -19.29
C ARG A 188 -40.42 2.52 -17.96
N GLU A 189 -41.58 2.50 -17.29
CA GLU A 189 -41.78 3.21 -16.03
C GLU A 189 -40.93 2.59 -14.92
N GLU A 190 -40.89 1.26 -14.81
CA GLU A 190 -40.06 0.56 -13.82
C GLU A 190 -38.58 0.86 -14.02
N PHE A 191 -38.09 0.82 -15.27
CA PHE A 191 -36.69 1.13 -15.58
C PHE A 191 -36.32 2.56 -15.19
N LEU A 192 -37.16 3.55 -15.55
CA LEU A 192 -36.88 4.96 -15.24
C LEU A 192 -37.03 5.29 -13.75
N ALA A 193 -37.87 4.56 -13.01
CA ALA A 193 -38.04 4.74 -11.58
C ALA A 193 -36.86 4.19 -10.76
N HIS A 194 -36.30 3.05 -11.18
CA HIS A 194 -35.26 2.36 -10.42
C HIS A 194 -33.84 2.74 -10.88
N GLY A 195 -33.64 2.92 -12.19
CA GLY A 195 -32.31 3.09 -12.78
C GLY A 195 -31.34 1.97 -12.35
N THR A 196 -30.04 2.23 -12.46
CA THR A 196 -29.00 1.32 -11.94
C THR A 196 -28.19 1.89 -10.79
N GLY A 197 -28.67 2.98 -10.19
CA GLY A 197 -28.08 3.54 -8.97
C GLY A 197 -27.05 4.64 -9.18
N GLY A 198 -26.85 5.16 -10.41
CA GLY A 198 -25.95 6.27 -10.67
C GLY A 198 -24.52 5.84 -11.00
N TYR A 199 -23.63 6.81 -11.22
CA TYR A 199 -22.20 6.52 -11.27
C TYR A 199 -21.60 6.57 -9.87
N THR A 200 -20.48 5.87 -9.73
CA THR A 200 -19.50 6.25 -8.72
C THR A 200 -19.02 7.68 -9.02
N PRO A 201 -19.09 8.62 -8.06
CA PRO A 201 -18.60 9.98 -8.27
C PRO A 201 -17.13 9.96 -8.70
N CYS A 202 -16.77 10.75 -9.70
CA CYS A 202 -15.37 11.06 -9.97
C CYS A 202 -14.77 11.63 -8.67
N GLY A 203 -13.85 10.90 -8.04
CA GLY A 203 -13.19 11.40 -6.84
C GLY A 203 -12.44 12.69 -7.18
N ASP A 204 -12.57 13.72 -6.35
CA ASP A 204 -11.70 14.90 -6.45
C ASP A 204 -10.25 14.42 -6.22
N ASP A 205 -9.45 14.35 -7.27
CA ASP A 205 -8.06 13.84 -7.28
C ASP A 205 -7.17 14.39 -6.15
N GLU A 206 -7.52 15.57 -5.62
CA GLU A 206 -6.78 16.24 -4.54
C GLU A 206 -6.81 15.49 -3.20
N ARG A 207 -7.91 14.81 -2.86
CA ARG A 207 -8.00 14.08 -1.59
C ARG A 207 -7.16 12.81 -1.63
N THR A 208 -7.09 12.20 -2.81
CA THR A 208 -6.39 10.94 -3.09
C THR A 208 -4.88 11.11 -3.06
N GLY A 209 -4.36 12.17 -3.70
CA GLY A 209 -2.93 12.48 -3.66
C GLY A 209 -2.42 12.74 -2.24
N ARG A 210 -3.20 13.46 -1.42
CA ARG A 210 -2.81 13.78 -0.04
C ARG A 210 -2.66 12.54 0.84
N TRP A 211 -3.60 11.60 0.78
CA TRP A 211 -3.50 10.38 1.60
C TRP A 211 -2.41 9.42 1.10
N ALA A 212 -2.19 9.33 -0.23
CA ALA A 212 -1.08 8.56 -0.78
C ALA A 212 0.28 9.10 -0.31
N VAL A 213 0.46 10.43 -0.31
CA VAL A 213 1.67 11.08 0.20
C VAL A 213 1.85 10.83 1.69
N VAL A 214 0.79 10.98 2.50
CA VAL A 214 0.84 10.70 3.95
C VAL A 214 1.24 9.24 4.20
N ALA A 215 0.67 8.29 3.45
CA ALA A 215 0.97 6.88 3.59
C ALA A 215 2.41 6.52 3.18
N LEU A 216 2.91 7.10 2.08
CA LEU A 216 4.31 6.98 1.65
C LEU A 216 5.29 7.53 2.68
N VAL A 217 5.02 8.73 3.21
CA VAL A 217 5.87 9.35 4.24
C VAL A 217 5.88 8.52 5.51
N THR A 218 4.71 8.09 5.99
CA THR A 218 4.58 7.31 7.23
C THR A 218 5.23 5.94 7.10
N GLY A 219 5.01 5.25 5.99
CA GLY A 219 5.63 3.96 5.68
C GLY A 219 7.15 4.08 5.51
N GLY A 220 7.63 5.11 4.80
CA GLY A 220 9.05 5.37 4.61
C GLY A 220 9.80 5.67 5.91
N VAL A 221 9.25 6.54 6.77
CA VAL A 221 9.82 6.83 8.09
C VAL A 221 9.83 5.58 8.98
N GLY A 222 8.73 4.82 9.00
CA GLY A 222 8.64 3.56 9.74
C GLY A 222 9.69 2.54 9.29
N GLY A 223 9.85 2.35 7.98
CA GLY A 223 10.86 1.47 7.40
C GLY A 223 12.30 1.90 7.71
N ALA A 224 12.60 3.19 7.58
CA ALA A 224 13.92 3.73 7.90
C ALA A 224 14.29 3.53 9.38
N LEU A 225 13.35 3.81 10.29
CA LEU A 225 13.56 3.58 11.74
C LEU A 225 13.77 2.10 12.07
N LEU A 226 13.04 1.20 11.40
CA LEU A 226 13.21 -0.25 11.56
C LEU A 226 14.62 -0.69 11.13
N VAL A 227 15.09 -0.21 9.97
CA VAL A 227 16.45 -0.51 9.47
C VAL A 227 17.51 0.00 10.43
N VAL A 228 17.40 1.25 10.92
CA VAL A 228 18.33 1.82 11.91
C VAL A 228 18.33 0.98 13.19
N ALA A 229 17.15 0.59 13.70
CA ALA A 229 17.05 -0.25 14.90
C ALA A 229 17.73 -1.62 14.69
N LEU A 230 17.56 -2.24 13.52
CA LEU A 230 18.23 -3.50 13.16
C LEU A 230 19.76 -3.35 13.10
N VAL A 231 20.26 -2.32 12.41
CA VAL A 231 21.71 -2.03 12.32
C VAL A 231 22.31 -1.80 13.70
N LEU A 232 21.64 -1.03 14.56
CA LEU A 232 22.10 -0.80 15.94
C LEU A 232 22.03 -2.06 16.81
N ARG A 233 21.12 -3.00 16.52
CA ARG A 233 21.02 -4.29 17.22
C ARG A 233 22.20 -5.20 16.88
N VAL A 234 22.61 -5.22 15.61
CA VAL A 234 23.76 -6.01 15.12
C VAL A 234 25.09 -5.43 15.63
N ARG A 235 25.18 -4.10 15.77
CA ARG A 235 26.40 -3.40 16.22
C ARG A 235 26.55 -3.27 17.73
N ARG A 236 25.84 -4.06 18.56
CA ARG A 236 26.15 -4.05 20.00
C ARG A 236 27.61 -4.48 20.16
N PRO A 237 28.52 -3.61 20.63
CA PRO A 237 29.87 -4.02 20.90
C PRO A 237 29.77 -5.11 21.95
N VAL A 238 30.20 -6.33 21.61
CA VAL A 238 30.50 -7.35 22.59
C VAL A 238 31.46 -6.65 23.54
N ARG A 239 31.04 -6.41 24.79
CA ARG A 239 31.97 -5.97 25.83
C ARG A 239 32.91 -7.14 26.02
N THR A 240 34.03 -7.08 25.33
CA THR A 240 35.09 -8.05 25.45
C THR A 240 35.61 -7.91 26.88
N GLY A 241 35.48 -8.98 27.67
CA GLY A 241 36.11 -9.03 28.98
C GLY A 241 37.62 -8.89 28.82
N PRO A 242 38.36 -8.60 29.91
CA PRO A 242 39.81 -8.75 29.88
C PRO A 242 40.17 -10.19 29.42
N PRO A 243 41.39 -10.40 28.89
CA PRO A 243 41.84 -11.74 28.50
C PRO A 243 41.69 -12.73 29.66
N GLY A 244 41.08 -13.90 29.42
CA GLY A 244 40.71 -14.84 30.48
C GLY A 244 39.98 -16.08 30.01
N TRP A 245 39.75 -17.02 30.94
CA TRP A 245 38.94 -18.22 30.71
C TRP A 245 37.47 -17.95 31.04
N TYR A 246 36.59 -18.21 30.08
CA TYR A 246 35.15 -17.97 30.19
C TYR A 246 34.35 -19.18 29.71
N PRO A 247 33.06 -19.33 30.06
CA PRO A 247 32.20 -20.36 29.48
C PRO A 247 32.22 -20.29 27.95
N ASP A 248 32.34 -21.44 27.27
CA ASP A 248 32.36 -21.48 25.81
C ASP A 248 31.07 -20.87 25.23
N PRO A 249 31.14 -19.80 24.41
CA PRO A 249 29.96 -19.19 23.79
C PRO A 249 29.21 -20.15 22.86
N ALA A 250 29.85 -21.23 22.38
CA ALA A 250 29.19 -22.29 21.62
C ALA A 250 28.39 -23.27 22.50
N GLY A 251 28.41 -23.11 23.83
CA GLY A 251 27.67 -23.95 24.77
C GLY A 251 28.40 -25.24 25.20
N GLY A 252 29.70 -25.35 24.93
CA GLY A 252 30.52 -26.49 25.36
C GLY A 252 30.66 -26.63 26.89
N PRO A 253 31.00 -27.83 27.39
CA PRO A 253 31.15 -28.09 28.83
C PRO A 253 32.41 -27.44 29.43
N ASP A 254 33.40 -27.12 28.60
CA ASP A 254 34.69 -26.56 28.98
C ASP A 254 34.68 -25.02 29.03
N LEU A 255 35.70 -24.46 29.66
CA LEU A 255 36.03 -23.04 29.52
C LEU A 255 36.83 -22.84 28.24
N ARG A 256 36.61 -21.71 27.57
CA ARG A 256 37.36 -21.29 26.39
C ARG A 256 38.13 -20.01 26.70
N TRP A 257 39.34 -19.90 26.15
CA TRP A 257 40.14 -18.70 26.35
C TRP A 257 39.67 -17.56 25.44
N TRP A 258 39.48 -16.39 26.02
CA TRP A 258 39.23 -15.12 25.35
C TRP A 258 40.49 -14.25 25.48
N ASP A 259 41.00 -13.70 24.39
CA ASP A 259 42.24 -12.90 24.41
C ASP A 259 42.02 -11.38 24.47
N GLY A 260 40.77 -10.92 24.63
CA GLY A 260 40.41 -9.52 24.56
C GLY A 260 39.81 -9.09 23.22
N ALA A 261 40.03 -9.85 22.14
CA ALA A 261 39.57 -9.57 20.79
C ALA A 261 38.90 -10.75 20.07
N VAL A 262 39.37 -11.99 20.27
CA VAL A 262 38.83 -13.23 19.68
C VAL A 262 38.87 -14.40 20.68
N TRP A 263 38.00 -15.39 20.45
CA TRP A 263 38.04 -16.66 21.18
C TRP A 263 39.11 -17.55 20.56
N SER A 264 40.00 -18.10 21.39
CA SER A 264 41.01 -19.04 20.91
C SER A 264 40.47 -20.48 20.86
N LEU A 265 41.24 -21.39 20.25
CA LEU A 265 40.94 -22.83 20.26
C LEU A 265 41.33 -23.52 21.58
N ALA A 266 41.98 -22.82 22.51
CA ALA A 266 42.37 -23.39 23.78
C ALA A 266 41.14 -23.59 24.67
N THR A 267 40.98 -24.79 25.23
CA THR A 267 39.94 -25.14 26.19
C THR A 267 40.55 -25.59 27.52
N LEU A 268 39.80 -25.43 28.61
CA LEU A 268 40.17 -25.87 29.94
C LEU A 268 38.98 -26.59 30.59
N PRO A 269 39.16 -27.81 31.15
CA PRO A 269 38.08 -28.52 31.81
C PRO A 269 37.46 -27.68 32.92
N ARG A 270 36.14 -27.51 32.87
CA ARG A 270 35.42 -26.84 33.95
C ARG A 270 35.45 -27.77 35.16
N ARG A 271 36.30 -27.48 36.15
CA ARG A 271 36.34 -28.24 37.41
C ARG A 271 34.92 -28.29 37.98
N SER A 272 34.28 -29.46 37.89
CA SER A 272 33.06 -29.73 38.61
C SER A 272 33.42 -29.69 40.09
N ARG A 273 32.84 -28.73 40.82
CA ARG A 273 33.00 -28.67 42.26
C ARG A 273 32.33 -29.94 42.78
N ARG A 274 33.15 -30.93 43.17
CA ARG A 274 32.67 -32.16 43.81
C ARG A 274 32.03 -31.71 45.13
N THR A 275 30.70 -31.65 45.15
CA THR A 275 29.93 -31.44 46.37
C THR A 275 30.10 -32.69 47.23
N SER A 276 30.85 -32.56 48.33
CA SER A 276 30.84 -33.50 49.45
C SER A 276 29.61 -33.30 50.30
#